data_AF-A0A7Y2JAY6-F1
#
_entry.id   AF-A0A7Y2JAY6-F1
#
_cell.length_a   1.000
_cell.length_b   1.000
_cell.length_c   1.000
_cell.angle_alpha   90.00
_cell.angle_beta   90.00
_cell.angle_gamma   90.00
#
_symmetry.space_group_name_H-M   'P 1'
#
loop_
_entity.id
_entity.type
_entity.pdbx_description
1 polymer ?
#
loop_
_entity_poly.entity_id
_entity_poly.type
_entity_poly.pdbx_seq_one_letter_code
_entity_poly.pdbx_strand_id
1 'polypeptide(L)'
;PADHILDGTGYLTNREEVFTKDMMKRFKQATKSYDKPVEIVTQAEAEVTEKSKSTEKKTWKLSAQMVRDFGFATSRKFIWDMMAVKIGERDVMAVSLYSKEGNPLWGQWSTMAVASTLKSYSRMTFDYPYHKAISVHAPMGMEYPMICYNFGRPDAEGNYSDRTKFGMISVIIHEVGHNWFPMIVNSDERQWTWMDEGLNTFVQYVAEQDFGEWNPTALSAGMTQYPSRRGPAKNIVPYMGGDQDFIAPIMTKGLNTYQFGNNAYGKPATALNILRETIMGRDLFDYSFREYTERWMFKHPTPEDFFRTMEDASAFDLDWYWRGWFFTTDYVDIGVKEVKKFYATSEPNQWIKDFAAQRGMEMSDLPPLVYMVEEGSEEFEESLRNGTLLDNAPTVKEYIMDNFSEKERSELKQPKYFYNVTFEKPGGLVMPIIVEYTYKDGTSKKETYPAQIWRLNDSEASKAIASDKEIVSIKVDPDLETADIDTSNNSWPKEIKQSQFDKFKNQVKN
;
A
#
# COMPACT_ATOMS: atom_id res chain seq x y z
N PRO A 1 31.46 26.20 -19.66
CA PRO A 1 32.73 25.86 -20.34
C PRO A 1 32.45 24.99 -21.58
N ALA A 2 33.25 25.09 -22.64
CA ALA A 2 32.97 24.36 -23.89
C ALA A 2 33.09 22.83 -23.79
N ASP A 3 33.88 22.36 -22.81
CA ASP A 3 34.11 20.97 -22.41
C ASP A 3 33.00 20.39 -21.52
N HIS A 4 31.98 21.18 -21.16
CA HIS A 4 30.87 20.67 -20.37
C HIS A 4 29.75 20.06 -21.23
N ILE A 5 29.15 19.01 -20.70
CA ILE A 5 27.81 18.55 -21.08
C ILE A 5 26.79 19.25 -20.18
N LEU A 6 25.61 19.56 -20.71
CA LEU A 6 24.53 20.22 -20.00
C LEU A 6 23.18 19.61 -20.43
N ASP A 7 22.31 19.35 -19.47
CA ASP A 7 20.88 19.18 -19.73
C ASP A 7 20.07 19.81 -18.59
N GLY A 8 18.78 20.00 -18.81
CA GLY A 8 17.89 20.65 -17.85
C GLY A 8 16.43 20.63 -18.28
N THR A 9 15.59 21.29 -17.51
CA THR A 9 14.18 21.52 -17.81
C THR A 9 14.03 22.09 -19.24
N GLY A 10 13.09 21.55 -20.01
CA GLY A 10 12.75 22.07 -21.34
C GLY A 10 13.51 21.45 -22.52
N TYR A 11 13.08 21.83 -23.73
CA TYR A 11 13.61 21.35 -24.99
C TYR A 11 14.94 22.03 -25.30
N LEU A 12 15.95 21.24 -25.66
CA LEU A 12 17.20 21.78 -26.22
C LEU A 12 16.97 22.22 -27.67
N THR A 13 16.82 23.53 -27.86
CA THR A 13 16.44 24.16 -29.13
C THR A 13 17.58 24.25 -30.14
N ASN A 14 18.83 24.18 -29.69
CA ASN A 14 20.02 24.25 -30.54
C ASN A 14 20.88 22.98 -30.50
N ARG A 15 20.24 21.81 -30.37
CA ARG A 15 20.92 20.51 -30.19
C ARG A 15 21.97 20.23 -31.27
N GLU A 16 21.66 20.52 -32.55
CA GLU A 16 22.59 20.29 -33.67
C GLU A 16 23.84 21.19 -33.61
N GLU A 17 23.78 22.33 -32.91
CA GLU A 17 24.94 23.22 -32.71
C GLU A 17 25.86 22.71 -31.59
N VAL A 18 25.29 22.11 -30.54
CA VAL A 18 26.05 21.74 -29.33
C VAL A 18 26.49 20.28 -29.27
N PHE A 19 25.83 19.39 -30.03
CA PHE A 19 26.18 17.97 -30.12
C PHE A 19 27.26 17.74 -31.19
N THR A 20 28.17 16.80 -30.91
CA THR A 20 29.02 16.24 -31.96
C THR A 20 28.22 15.36 -32.92
N LYS A 21 28.79 15.01 -34.07
CA LYS A 21 28.16 14.09 -35.04
C LYS A 21 27.83 12.73 -34.41
N ASP A 22 28.73 12.22 -33.56
CA ASP A 22 28.53 10.94 -32.88
C ASP A 22 27.46 11.02 -31.79
N MET A 23 27.39 12.13 -31.04
CA MET A 23 26.30 12.38 -30.10
C MET A 23 24.95 12.46 -30.84
N MET A 24 24.88 13.15 -31.99
CA MET A 24 23.66 13.23 -32.79
C MET A 24 23.24 11.86 -33.35
N LYS A 25 24.18 11.02 -33.78
CA LYS A 25 23.89 9.65 -34.24
C LYS A 25 23.32 8.79 -33.10
N ARG A 26 23.95 8.84 -31.92
CA ARG A 26 23.52 8.09 -30.73
C ARG A 26 22.19 8.60 -30.19
N PHE A 27 21.92 9.91 -30.27
CA PHE A 27 20.61 10.48 -29.92
C PHE A 27 19.50 9.97 -30.83
N LYS A 28 19.71 9.95 -32.15
CA LYS A 28 18.73 9.37 -33.10
C LYS A 28 18.49 7.89 -32.84
N GLN A 29 19.49 7.16 -32.36
CA GLN A 29 19.32 5.77 -31.92
C GLN A 29 18.51 5.68 -30.63
N ALA A 30 18.80 6.52 -29.63
CA ALA A 30 18.09 6.56 -28.35
C ALA A 30 16.59 6.82 -28.53
N THR A 31 16.19 7.71 -29.45
CA THR A 31 14.77 7.98 -29.79
C THR A 31 14.01 6.78 -30.34
N LYS A 32 14.71 5.67 -30.63
CA LYS A 32 14.14 4.42 -31.15
C LYS A 32 14.49 3.21 -30.28
N SER A 33 15.10 3.43 -29.12
CA SER A 33 15.51 2.38 -28.19
C SER A 33 14.56 2.38 -27.01
N TYR A 34 13.70 1.36 -26.91
CA TYR A 34 12.64 1.28 -25.89
C TYR A 34 12.95 0.31 -24.74
N ASP A 35 13.93 -0.57 -24.94
CA ASP A 35 14.24 -1.65 -24.01
C ASP A 35 15.57 -1.45 -23.29
N LYS A 36 16.41 -0.53 -23.77
CA LYS A 36 17.72 -0.24 -23.17
C LYS A 36 18.20 1.19 -23.40
N PRO A 37 18.99 1.74 -22.46
CA PRO A 37 19.69 3.01 -22.64
C PRO A 37 20.71 2.99 -23.78
N VAL A 38 20.89 4.14 -24.41
CA VAL A 38 21.97 4.43 -25.38
C VAL A 38 22.82 5.56 -24.80
N GLU A 39 24.12 5.31 -24.62
CA GLU A 39 25.08 6.31 -24.16
C GLU A 39 25.33 7.37 -25.24
N ILE A 40 24.80 8.58 -25.05
CA ILE A 40 25.04 9.75 -25.91
C ILE A 40 26.45 10.31 -25.69
N VAL A 41 26.91 10.27 -24.44
CA VAL A 41 28.30 10.54 -24.03
C VAL A 41 28.76 9.34 -23.23
N THR A 42 29.78 8.64 -23.74
CA THR A 42 30.34 7.43 -23.12
C THR A 42 31.24 7.78 -21.94
N GLN A 43 31.49 6.82 -21.06
CA GLN A 43 32.49 6.97 -20.01
C GLN A 43 33.88 7.30 -20.55
N ALA A 44 34.32 6.66 -21.64
CA ALA A 44 35.63 6.93 -22.24
C ALA A 44 35.76 8.39 -22.72
N GLU A 45 34.70 8.95 -23.32
CA GLU A 45 34.67 10.36 -23.72
C GLU A 45 34.70 11.30 -22.51
N ALA A 46 33.95 10.98 -21.45
CA ALA A 46 33.94 11.76 -20.21
C ALA A 46 35.31 11.73 -19.49
N GLU A 47 36.00 10.59 -19.47
CA GLU A 47 37.34 10.44 -18.88
C GLU A 47 38.44 11.18 -19.64
N VAL A 48 38.29 11.32 -20.96
CA VAL A 48 39.16 12.19 -21.76
C VAL A 48 38.89 13.66 -21.44
N THR A 49 37.61 14.03 -21.41
CA THR A 49 37.18 15.42 -21.22
C THR A 49 37.55 15.95 -19.84
N GLU A 50 37.41 15.13 -18.78
CA GLU A 50 37.66 15.56 -17.40
C GLU A 50 39.12 15.94 -17.09
N LYS A 51 40.07 15.49 -17.91
CA LYS A 51 41.52 15.76 -17.75
C LYS A 51 41.90 17.18 -18.13
N SER A 52 41.03 17.89 -18.85
CA SER A 52 41.27 19.25 -19.33
C SER A 52 40.22 20.22 -18.78
N LYS A 53 40.53 21.52 -18.83
CA LYS A 53 39.58 22.58 -18.47
C LYS A 53 39.58 23.60 -19.60
N SER A 54 38.50 23.67 -20.36
CA SER A 54 38.40 24.64 -21.45
C SER A 54 38.09 26.04 -20.92
N THR A 55 38.78 27.04 -21.48
CA THR A 55 38.45 28.47 -21.29
C THR A 55 37.44 28.97 -22.32
N GLU A 56 37.17 28.18 -23.36
CA GLU A 56 36.18 28.50 -24.39
C GLU A 56 34.75 28.34 -23.86
N LYS A 57 33.80 28.97 -24.55
CA LYS A 57 32.37 28.96 -24.20
C LYS A 57 31.57 28.20 -25.24
N LYS A 58 30.56 27.44 -24.77
CA LYS A 58 29.53 26.78 -25.57
C LYS A 58 28.18 27.19 -25.00
N THR A 59 27.24 27.57 -25.87
CA THR A 59 25.92 28.09 -25.47
C THR A 59 24.84 27.05 -25.73
N TRP A 60 24.12 26.67 -24.67
CA TRP A 60 22.97 25.77 -24.72
C TRP A 60 21.69 26.59 -24.58
N LYS A 61 20.69 26.35 -25.42
CA LYS A 61 19.41 27.08 -25.42
C LYS A 61 18.26 26.13 -25.08
N LEU A 62 17.73 26.25 -23.88
CA LEU A 62 16.60 25.45 -23.38
C LEU A 62 15.31 26.28 -23.40
N SER A 63 14.17 25.67 -23.74
CA SER A 63 12.85 26.30 -23.71
C SER A 63 11.83 25.37 -23.04
N ALA A 64 11.12 25.86 -22.04
CA ALA A 64 10.10 25.13 -21.30
C ALA A 64 8.79 25.92 -21.25
N GLN A 65 7.68 25.20 -21.26
CA GLN A 65 6.33 25.75 -21.12
C GLN A 65 5.59 24.92 -20.06
N MET A 66 4.60 25.54 -19.42
CA MET A 66 3.77 24.90 -18.38
C MET A 66 4.60 24.35 -17.21
N VAL A 67 5.74 24.97 -16.90
CA VAL A 67 6.58 24.62 -15.75
C VAL A 67 6.58 25.77 -14.74
N ARG A 68 6.57 25.44 -13.44
CA ARG A 68 6.66 26.43 -12.35
C ARG A 68 8.10 26.82 -12.03
N ASP A 69 9.03 25.89 -12.21
CA ASP A 69 10.45 26.04 -11.86
C ASP A 69 11.35 25.50 -12.98
N PHE A 70 12.64 25.84 -12.92
CA PHE A 70 13.63 25.48 -13.94
C PHE A 70 14.91 24.98 -13.28
N GLY A 71 15.31 23.75 -13.60
CA GLY A 71 16.57 23.14 -13.15
C GLY A 71 17.51 22.83 -14.33
N PHE A 72 18.81 22.82 -14.08
CA PHE A 72 19.81 22.32 -15.04
C PHE A 72 21.04 21.78 -14.33
N ALA A 73 21.73 20.85 -14.97
CA ALA A 73 22.99 20.30 -14.50
C ALA A 73 24.06 20.40 -15.58
N THR A 74 25.30 20.67 -15.19
CA THR A 74 26.41 20.70 -16.13
C THR A 74 27.72 20.23 -15.53
N SER A 75 28.45 19.40 -16.28
CA SER A 75 29.76 18.89 -15.87
C SER A 75 30.57 18.43 -17.08
N ARG A 76 31.89 18.53 -16.97
CA ARG A 76 32.83 17.87 -17.90
C ARG A 76 32.95 16.36 -17.68
N LYS A 77 32.44 15.86 -16.56
CA LYS A 77 32.50 14.45 -16.15
C LYS A 77 31.26 13.65 -16.52
N PHE A 78 30.27 14.27 -17.15
CA PHE A 78 29.01 13.60 -17.41
C PHE A 78 29.14 12.57 -18.53
N ILE A 79 28.83 11.33 -18.14
CA ILE A 79 28.20 10.31 -18.95
C ILE A 79 26.73 10.71 -19.09
N TRP A 80 26.19 10.49 -20.28
CA TRP A 80 24.82 10.87 -20.61
C TRP A 80 24.17 9.76 -21.41
N ASP A 81 23.17 9.09 -20.85
CA ASP A 81 22.44 8.04 -21.55
C ASP A 81 20.93 8.34 -21.60
N MET A 82 20.28 7.72 -22.58
CA MET A 82 18.87 7.97 -22.86
C MET A 82 18.17 6.75 -23.44
N MET A 83 16.87 6.62 -23.20
CA MET A 83 15.99 5.71 -23.93
C MET A 83 14.61 6.32 -24.16
N ALA A 84 13.93 5.87 -25.21
CA ALA A 84 12.56 6.25 -25.49
C ALA A 84 11.59 5.44 -24.62
N VAL A 85 10.50 6.09 -24.22
CA VAL A 85 9.41 5.50 -23.45
C VAL A 85 8.11 5.86 -24.16
N LYS A 86 7.33 4.84 -24.50
CA LYS A 86 6.00 5.04 -25.09
C LYS A 86 5.02 5.40 -23.98
N ILE A 87 4.41 6.58 -24.06
CA ILE A 87 3.36 7.07 -23.15
C ILE A 87 2.18 7.53 -24.01
N GLY A 88 1.09 6.77 -23.98
CA GLY A 88 0.03 6.88 -24.98
C GLY A 88 0.60 6.77 -26.39
N GLU A 89 0.26 7.73 -27.25
CA GLU A 89 0.77 7.81 -28.63
C GLU A 89 2.12 8.53 -28.76
N ARG A 90 2.70 9.04 -27.67
CA ARG A 90 3.89 9.89 -27.67
C ARG A 90 5.14 9.14 -27.20
N ASP A 91 6.28 9.59 -27.71
CA ASP A 91 7.60 9.16 -27.25
C ASP A 91 8.19 10.20 -26.30
N VAL A 92 8.46 9.77 -25.08
CA VAL A 92 9.11 10.56 -24.03
C VAL A 92 10.51 10.01 -23.81
N MET A 93 11.50 10.88 -23.59
CA MET A 93 12.86 10.44 -23.29
C MET A 93 13.08 10.26 -21.79
N ALA A 94 13.44 9.06 -21.36
CA ALA A 94 14.08 8.83 -20.07
C ALA A 94 15.58 9.13 -20.22
N VAL A 95 16.13 9.90 -19.29
CA VAL A 95 17.48 10.45 -19.40
C VAL A 95 18.21 10.34 -18.07
N SER A 96 19.50 9.99 -18.09
CA SER A 96 20.35 10.12 -16.91
C SER A 96 21.69 10.82 -17.19
N LEU A 97 22.13 11.65 -16.24
CA LEU A 97 23.42 12.34 -16.23
C LEU A 97 24.20 11.93 -14.99
N TYR A 98 25.36 11.31 -15.17
CA TYR A 98 26.17 10.81 -14.05
C TYR A 98 27.65 10.78 -14.41
N SER A 99 28.52 10.62 -13.42
CA SER A 99 29.96 10.47 -13.65
C SER A 99 30.42 9.03 -13.51
N LYS A 100 31.66 8.72 -13.90
CA LYS A 100 32.24 7.37 -13.83
C LYS A 100 32.15 6.76 -12.43
N GLU A 101 32.18 7.57 -11.39
CA GLU A 101 32.09 7.09 -10.02
C GLU A 101 30.66 6.69 -9.61
N GLY A 102 29.65 6.91 -10.47
CA GLY A 102 28.33 6.30 -10.33
C GLY A 102 28.24 4.91 -10.97
N ASN A 103 29.20 4.54 -11.82
CA ASN A 103 29.20 3.23 -12.48
C ASN A 103 29.78 2.13 -11.57
N PRO A 104 29.30 0.89 -11.72
CA PRO A 104 28.32 0.42 -12.72
C PRO A 104 26.85 0.68 -12.34
N LEU A 105 26.56 1.06 -11.09
CA LEU A 105 25.21 1.18 -10.55
C LEU A 105 24.29 2.08 -11.40
N TRP A 106 24.75 3.29 -11.75
CA TRP A 106 23.97 4.26 -12.52
C TRP A 106 23.70 3.82 -13.96
N GLY A 107 24.74 3.39 -14.69
CA GLY A 107 24.59 2.91 -16.06
C GLY A 107 23.77 1.62 -16.18
N GLN A 108 23.60 0.87 -15.08
CA GLN A 108 22.72 -0.29 -15.05
C GLN A 108 21.25 0.08 -14.80
N TRP A 109 20.98 0.99 -13.85
CA TRP A 109 19.63 1.11 -13.30
C TRP A 109 18.99 2.49 -13.40
N SER A 110 19.77 3.58 -13.57
CA SER A 110 19.23 4.94 -13.45
C SER A 110 18.20 5.26 -14.54
N THR A 111 18.59 5.14 -15.81
CA THR A 111 17.67 5.42 -16.94
C THR A 111 16.52 4.42 -17.01
N MET A 112 16.73 3.17 -16.57
CA MET A 112 15.65 2.17 -16.44
C MET A 112 14.63 2.56 -15.37
N ALA A 113 15.09 3.06 -14.21
CA ALA A 113 14.21 3.55 -13.15
C ALA A 113 13.38 4.76 -13.61
N VAL A 114 14.00 5.72 -14.31
CA VAL A 114 13.28 6.84 -14.94
C VAL A 114 12.22 6.34 -15.91
N ALA A 115 12.58 5.40 -16.81
CA ALA A 115 11.66 4.84 -17.80
C ALA A 115 10.49 4.08 -17.17
N SER A 116 10.75 3.29 -16.13
CA SER A 116 9.71 2.59 -15.37
C SER A 116 8.77 3.56 -14.67
N THR A 117 9.33 4.60 -14.03
CA THR A 117 8.55 5.63 -13.33
C THR A 117 7.60 6.34 -14.29
N LEU A 118 8.09 6.75 -15.47
CA LEU A 118 7.26 7.37 -16.50
C LEU A 118 6.04 6.52 -16.87
N LYS A 119 6.21 5.21 -17.00
CA LYS A 119 5.12 4.26 -17.31
C LYS A 119 4.15 4.10 -16.13
N SER A 120 4.67 3.79 -14.94
CA SER A 120 3.85 3.52 -13.75
C SER A 120 3.03 4.73 -13.32
N TYR A 121 3.66 5.91 -13.24
CA TYR A 121 2.95 7.12 -12.85
C TYR A 121 1.90 7.52 -13.89
N SER A 122 2.23 7.45 -15.19
CA SER A 122 1.23 7.73 -16.24
C SER A 122 0.02 6.80 -16.17
N ARG A 123 0.23 5.51 -15.87
CA ARG A 123 -0.84 4.52 -15.72
C ARG A 123 -1.74 4.81 -14.51
N MET A 124 -1.16 5.23 -13.39
CA MET A 124 -1.89 5.52 -12.14
C MET A 124 -2.57 6.90 -12.13
N THR A 125 -2.13 7.80 -13.00
CA THR A 125 -2.55 9.22 -13.01
C THR A 125 -2.95 9.64 -14.42
N PHE A 126 -2.33 10.69 -14.97
CA PHE A 126 -2.43 11.08 -16.37
C PHE A 126 -1.10 10.86 -17.10
N ASP A 127 -1.18 10.73 -18.43
CA ASP A 127 -0.02 10.63 -19.32
C ASP A 127 0.97 11.78 -19.12
N TYR A 128 2.24 11.45 -18.86
CA TYR A 128 3.30 12.43 -18.66
C TYR A 128 3.32 13.50 -19.78
N PRO A 129 3.08 14.79 -19.49
CA PRO A 129 2.84 15.78 -20.54
C PRO A 129 4.12 16.26 -21.22
N TYR A 130 5.28 16.13 -20.58
CA TYR A 130 6.55 16.62 -21.10
C TYR A 130 7.26 15.60 -22.00
N HIS A 131 8.28 16.05 -22.72
CA HIS A 131 9.03 15.25 -23.70
C HIS A 131 10.20 14.46 -23.11
N LYS A 132 10.60 14.76 -21.88
CA LYS A 132 11.69 14.05 -21.20
C LYS A 132 11.58 14.16 -19.69
N ALA A 133 12.18 13.20 -18.99
CA ALA A 133 12.48 13.25 -17.56
C ALA A 133 13.95 12.88 -17.35
N ILE A 134 14.66 13.61 -16.49
CA ILE A 134 16.10 13.51 -16.28
C ILE A 134 16.40 13.15 -14.82
N SER A 135 17.24 12.14 -14.61
CA SER A 135 17.87 11.85 -13.31
C SER A 135 19.35 12.25 -13.33
N VAL A 136 19.77 13.11 -12.41
CA VAL A 136 21.15 13.58 -12.29
C VAL A 136 21.80 13.02 -11.04
N HIS A 137 23.01 12.47 -11.15
CA HIS A 137 23.78 12.03 -9.98
C HIS A 137 24.30 13.23 -9.18
N ALA A 138 23.84 13.32 -7.94
CA ALA A 138 24.17 14.38 -6.97
C ALA A 138 24.17 13.81 -5.53
N PRO A 139 24.73 14.52 -4.54
CA PRO A 139 24.75 14.05 -3.15
C PRO A 139 23.43 14.28 -2.38
N MET A 140 22.30 14.51 -3.06
CA MET A 140 20.99 14.82 -2.48
C MET A 140 19.84 14.32 -3.36
N GLY A 141 18.63 14.23 -2.78
CA GLY A 141 17.34 14.18 -3.49
C GLY A 141 16.83 15.62 -3.68
N MET A 142 16.42 15.98 -4.90
CA MET A 142 15.78 17.26 -5.20
C MET A 142 15.10 17.21 -6.57
N GLU A 143 13.89 17.74 -6.63
CA GLU A 143 12.97 17.67 -7.75
C GLU A 143 12.78 19.03 -8.43
N TYR A 144 12.70 19.02 -9.76
CA TYR A 144 12.27 20.14 -10.58
C TYR A 144 11.49 19.57 -11.78
N PRO A 145 10.71 20.39 -12.50
CA PRO A 145 10.04 19.94 -13.71
C PRO A 145 11.03 19.34 -14.73
N MET A 146 10.78 18.11 -15.16
CA MET A 146 11.60 17.30 -16.08
C MET A 146 13.01 16.92 -15.60
N ILE A 147 13.47 17.35 -14.43
CA ILE A 147 14.83 17.06 -13.95
C ILE A 147 14.87 16.91 -12.44
N CYS A 148 15.53 15.86 -11.96
CA CYS A 148 15.79 15.66 -10.55
C CYS A 148 17.25 15.28 -10.28
N TYR A 149 17.66 15.42 -9.03
CA TYR A 149 18.98 15.14 -8.51
C TYR A 149 18.86 14.01 -7.50
N ASN A 150 19.69 12.97 -7.62
CA ASN A 150 19.56 11.74 -6.85
C ASN A 150 20.92 11.26 -6.33
N PHE A 151 20.92 10.70 -5.12
CA PHE A 151 22.08 10.05 -4.52
C PHE A 151 22.15 8.56 -4.85
N GLY A 152 23.30 7.96 -4.53
CA GLY A 152 23.55 6.54 -4.67
C GLY A 152 24.87 6.33 -5.38
N ARG A 153 25.82 5.65 -4.73
CA ARG A 153 27.15 5.43 -5.29
C ARG A 153 27.65 4.04 -4.93
N PRO A 154 28.26 3.30 -5.88
CA PRO A 154 29.06 2.14 -5.53
C PRO A 154 30.33 2.54 -4.77
N ASP A 155 31.05 1.54 -4.27
CA ASP A 155 32.41 1.74 -3.77
C ASP A 155 33.40 2.07 -4.92
N ALA A 156 34.67 2.30 -4.58
CA ALA A 156 35.69 2.71 -5.55
C ALA A 156 36.00 1.61 -6.59
N GLU A 157 35.76 0.35 -6.23
CA GLU A 157 35.95 -0.83 -7.06
C GLU A 157 34.69 -1.15 -7.91
N GLY A 158 33.59 -0.43 -7.69
CA GLY A 158 32.33 -0.61 -8.42
C GLY A 158 31.36 -1.61 -7.79
N ASN A 159 31.63 -2.12 -6.58
CA ASN A 159 30.70 -2.99 -5.87
C ASN A 159 29.62 -2.19 -5.13
N TYR A 160 28.45 -2.77 -4.96
CA TYR A 160 27.36 -2.17 -4.20
C TYR A 160 26.45 -3.23 -3.57
N SER A 161 25.81 -2.87 -2.46
CA SER A 161 24.82 -3.72 -1.78
C SER A 161 23.42 -3.55 -2.37
N ASP A 162 22.52 -4.49 -2.08
CA ASP A 162 21.09 -4.33 -2.39
C ASP A 162 20.48 -3.08 -1.77
N ARG A 163 20.91 -2.74 -0.54
CA ARG A 163 20.48 -1.51 0.13
C ARG A 163 20.86 -0.28 -0.70
N THR A 164 22.06 -0.26 -1.28
CA THR A 164 22.52 0.84 -2.15
C THR A 164 21.74 0.86 -3.46
N LYS A 165 21.57 -0.31 -4.10
CA LYS A 165 20.84 -0.46 -5.37
C LYS A 165 19.39 -0.01 -5.25
N PHE A 166 18.61 -0.64 -4.37
CA PHE A 166 17.20 -0.31 -4.18
C PHE A 166 17.02 1.08 -3.57
N GLY A 167 17.96 1.52 -2.72
CA GLY A 167 17.95 2.91 -2.22
C GLY A 167 18.04 3.95 -3.34
N MET A 168 18.97 3.77 -4.29
CA MET A 168 19.10 4.66 -5.45
C MET A 168 17.86 4.60 -6.35
N ILE A 169 17.39 3.39 -6.69
CA ILE A 169 16.23 3.21 -7.57
C ILE A 169 14.98 3.85 -6.96
N SER A 170 14.70 3.60 -5.68
CA SER A 170 13.56 4.18 -4.96
C SER A 170 13.59 5.72 -4.95
N VAL A 171 14.76 6.32 -4.75
CA VAL A 171 14.90 7.78 -4.77
C VAL A 171 14.67 8.31 -6.18
N ILE A 172 15.25 7.70 -7.21
CA ILE A 172 14.99 8.10 -8.60
C ILE A 172 13.50 8.01 -8.92
N ILE A 173 12.80 6.96 -8.49
CA ILE A 173 11.35 6.83 -8.67
C ILE A 173 10.60 7.97 -7.97
N HIS A 174 10.97 8.28 -6.72
CA HIS A 174 10.36 9.35 -5.94
C HIS A 174 10.55 10.73 -6.59
N GLU A 175 11.81 11.06 -6.93
CA GLU A 175 12.16 12.38 -7.46
C GLU A 175 11.64 12.59 -8.90
N VAL A 176 11.57 11.53 -9.72
CA VAL A 176 10.90 11.60 -11.03
C VAL A 176 9.38 11.69 -10.84
N GLY A 177 8.83 10.98 -9.85
CA GLY A 177 7.42 11.03 -9.45
C GLY A 177 6.95 12.45 -9.12
N HIS A 178 7.85 13.28 -8.58
CA HIS A 178 7.52 14.67 -8.27
C HIS A 178 7.12 15.53 -9.48
N ASN A 179 7.37 15.06 -10.70
CA ASN A 179 6.79 15.71 -11.87
C ASN A 179 5.25 15.75 -11.82
N TRP A 180 4.60 14.73 -11.26
CA TRP A 180 3.15 14.72 -11.09
C TRP A 180 2.74 15.50 -9.84
N PHE A 181 3.38 15.25 -8.70
CA PHE A 181 3.09 15.89 -7.41
C PHE A 181 4.35 16.54 -6.83
N PRO A 182 4.47 17.86 -6.67
CA PRO A 182 3.45 18.88 -6.89
C PRO A 182 3.64 19.61 -8.23
N MET A 183 4.56 19.18 -9.10
CA MET A 183 4.97 20.01 -10.23
C MET A 183 3.87 20.23 -11.27
N ILE A 184 2.96 19.26 -11.46
CA ILE A 184 1.79 19.39 -12.35
C ILE A 184 0.49 19.50 -11.55
N VAL A 185 0.28 18.65 -10.54
CA VAL A 185 -0.84 18.76 -9.59
C VAL A 185 -0.35 19.54 -8.38
N ASN A 186 -0.59 20.86 -8.40
CA ASN A 186 0.18 21.81 -7.60
C ASN A 186 -0.44 22.13 -6.24
N SER A 187 -0.19 21.28 -5.25
CA SER A 187 -0.61 21.52 -3.86
C SER A 187 0.21 22.62 -3.16
N ASP A 188 -0.33 23.19 -2.09
CA ASP A 188 0.43 24.03 -1.16
C ASP A 188 1.35 23.15 -0.28
N GLU A 189 2.57 22.90 -0.76
CA GLU A 189 3.59 22.06 -0.12
C GLU A 189 3.90 22.47 1.34
N ARG A 190 3.73 23.76 1.68
CA ARG A 190 4.05 24.29 3.01
C ARG A 190 2.92 24.07 4.00
N GLN A 191 1.68 24.07 3.52
CA GLN A 191 0.52 23.85 4.36
C GLN A 191 0.16 22.37 4.43
N TRP A 192 0.16 21.67 3.30
CA TRP A 192 -0.32 20.30 3.15
C TRP A 192 0.79 19.40 2.60
N THR A 193 1.91 19.29 3.32
CA THR A 193 3.11 18.57 2.85
C THR A 193 2.83 17.12 2.47
N TRP A 194 1.83 16.47 3.09
CA TRP A 194 1.42 15.11 2.71
C TRP A 194 0.80 15.01 1.30
N MET A 195 0.21 16.09 0.77
CA MET A 195 -0.32 16.07 -0.60
C MET A 195 0.78 16.02 -1.64
N ASP A 196 1.95 16.55 -1.31
CA ASP A 196 3.14 16.37 -2.13
C ASP A 196 3.75 15.00 -1.82
N GLU A 197 4.25 14.84 -0.61
CA GLU A 197 5.12 13.74 -0.23
C GLU A 197 4.39 12.41 -0.06
N GLY A 198 3.16 12.45 0.46
CA GLY A 198 2.34 11.28 0.73
C GLY A 198 1.69 10.72 -0.53
N LEU A 199 1.13 11.58 -1.39
CA LEU A 199 0.61 11.15 -2.71
C LEU A 199 1.75 10.59 -3.56
N ASN A 200 2.90 11.28 -3.61
CA ASN A 200 4.08 10.81 -4.33
C ASN A 200 4.59 9.48 -3.75
N THR A 201 4.67 9.34 -2.43
CA THR A 201 5.11 8.07 -1.79
C THR A 201 4.16 6.92 -2.05
N PHE A 202 2.84 7.16 -2.12
CA PHE A 202 1.88 6.13 -2.49
C PHE A 202 2.11 5.63 -3.93
N VAL A 203 2.23 6.54 -4.90
CA VAL A 203 2.47 6.15 -6.30
C VAL A 203 3.87 5.58 -6.47
N GLN A 204 4.86 6.05 -5.72
CA GLN A 204 6.19 5.45 -5.64
C GLN A 204 6.11 3.99 -5.20
N TYR A 205 5.33 3.66 -4.17
CA TYR A 205 5.17 2.27 -3.76
C TYR A 205 4.65 1.39 -4.90
N VAL A 206 3.63 1.85 -5.63
CA VAL A 206 3.11 1.14 -6.81
C VAL A 206 4.18 1.01 -7.90
N ALA A 207 4.90 2.10 -8.19
CA ALA A 207 5.95 2.13 -9.21
C ALA A 207 7.16 1.25 -8.87
N GLU A 208 7.49 1.10 -7.58
CA GLU A 208 8.51 0.18 -7.09
C GLU A 208 8.11 -1.28 -7.32
N GLN A 209 6.84 -1.63 -7.03
CA GLN A 209 6.32 -2.96 -7.30
C GLN A 209 6.30 -3.27 -8.80
N ASP A 210 5.80 -2.33 -9.62
CA ASP A 210 5.85 -2.41 -11.08
C ASP A 210 7.28 -2.59 -11.58
N PHE A 211 8.26 -1.84 -11.04
CA PHE A 211 9.66 -1.95 -11.43
C PHE A 211 10.20 -3.37 -11.17
N GLY A 212 9.90 -3.94 -10.00
CA GLY A 212 10.29 -5.30 -9.65
C GLY A 212 9.65 -6.36 -10.55
N GLU A 213 8.38 -6.18 -10.91
CA GLU A 213 7.64 -7.07 -11.80
C GLU A 213 8.15 -7.00 -13.25
N TRP A 214 8.38 -5.80 -13.78
CA TRP A 214 8.83 -5.58 -15.16
C TRP A 214 10.31 -5.87 -15.35
N ASN A 215 11.11 -5.79 -14.28
CA ASN A 215 12.55 -6.02 -14.29
C ASN A 215 12.93 -7.08 -13.25
N PRO A 216 12.47 -8.34 -13.40
CA PRO A 216 12.71 -9.38 -12.40
C PRO A 216 14.20 -9.67 -12.19
N THR A 217 15.06 -9.36 -13.17
CA THR A 217 16.52 -9.45 -13.06
C THR A 217 17.14 -8.40 -12.13
N ALA A 218 16.40 -7.35 -11.77
CA ALA A 218 16.82 -6.38 -10.76
C ALA A 218 16.64 -6.90 -9.33
N LEU A 219 15.75 -7.88 -9.14
CA LEU A 219 15.51 -8.51 -7.85
C LEU A 219 16.65 -9.45 -7.48
N SER A 220 16.97 -9.47 -6.20
CA SER A 220 18.02 -10.34 -5.67
C SER A 220 17.49 -11.75 -5.42
N ALA A 221 18.39 -12.73 -5.35
CA ALA A 221 18.03 -14.13 -5.15
C ALA A 221 17.11 -14.30 -3.93
N GLY A 222 15.96 -14.95 -4.13
CA GLY A 222 14.94 -15.18 -3.10
C GLY A 222 13.91 -14.06 -2.94
N MET A 223 14.06 -12.93 -3.64
CA MET A 223 13.03 -11.89 -3.69
C MET A 223 12.03 -12.18 -4.80
N THR A 224 10.75 -12.07 -4.49
CA THR A 224 9.64 -12.17 -5.47
C THR A 224 9.00 -10.81 -5.77
N GLN A 225 9.33 -9.78 -4.97
CA GLN A 225 8.77 -8.44 -5.05
C GLN A 225 9.85 -7.40 -4.70
N TYR A 226 9.61 -6.16 -5.10
CA TYR A 226 10.49 -5.05 -4.75
C TYR A 226 10.45 -4.78 -3.24
N PRO A 227 11.60 -4.58 -2.56
CA PRO A 227 11.66 -4.41 -1.11
C PRO A 227 11.31 -2.97 -0.68
N SER A 228 10.07 -2.55 -0.95
CA SER A 228 9.56 -1.22 -0.61
C SER A 228 9.58 -0.95 0.89
N ARG A 229 10.04 0.25 1.27
CA ARG A 229 10.15 0.65 2.69
C ARG A 229 8.88 1.32 3.23
N ARG A 230 8.06 1.93 2.37
CA ARG A 230 6.80 2.60 2.69
C ARG A 230 5.68 2.08 1.78
N GLY A 231 4.43 2.22 2.21
CA GLY A 231 3.25 1.66 1.52
C GLY A 231 2.62 0.48 2.28
N PRO A 232 3.32 -0.65 2.50
CA PRO A 232 2.75 -1.79 3.22
C PRO A 232 2.29 -1.44 4.64
N ALA A 233 1.11 -1.90 5.04
CA ALA A 233 0.48 -1.58 6.31
C ALA A 233 1.36 -1.93 7.53
N LYS A 234 1.94 -3.13 7.57
CA LYS A 234 2.88 -3.54 8.63
C LYS A 234 4.06 -2.60 8.88
N ASN A 235 4.49 -1.82 7.89
CA ASN A 235 5.68 -0.97 8.02
C ASN A 235 5.41 0.33 8.80
N ILE A 236 4.15 0.76 8.93
CA ILE A 236 3.79 1.97 9.70
C ILE A 236 3.51 1.67 11.18
N VAL A 237 3.33 0.40 11.55
CA VAL A 237 2.98 -0.04 12.91
C VAL A 237 3.90 0.55 13.99
N PRO A 238 5.25 0.56 13.85
CA PRO A 238 6.11 1.15 14.89
C PRO A 238 5.90 2.64 15.11
N TYR A 239 5.43 3.37 14.08
CA TYR A 239 5.07 4.78 14.22
C TYR A 239 3.72 4.93 14.92
N MET A 240 2.70 4.19 14.46
CA MET A 240 1.33 4.32 14.98
C MET A 240 1.18 3.81 16.42
N GLY A 241 1.94 2.79 16.81
CA GLY A 241 2.01 2.29 18.19
C GLY A 241 2.99 3.05 19.08
N GLY A 242 3.55 4.17 18.60
CA GLY A 242 4.43 5.03 19.37
C GLY A 242 3.67 5.88 20.40
N ASP A 243 4.43 6.67 21.16
CA ASP A 243 3.89 7.64 22.11
C ASP A 243 3.04 8.70 21.37
N GLN A 244 1.74 8.74 21.70
CA GLN A 244 0.76 9.60 21.05
C GLN A 244 1.04 11.09 21.27
N ASP A 245 1.74 11.46 22.35
CA ASP A 245 2.15 12.84 22.60
C ASP A 245 3.15 13.37 21.54
N PHE A 246 3.78 12.47 20.78
CA PHE A 246 4.74 12.78 19.70
C PHE A 246 4.25 12.36 18.31
N ILE A 247 2.95 12.13 18.16
CA ILE A 247 2.30 11.84 16.89
C ILE A 247 1.36 12.99 16.57
N ALA A 248 1.28 13.34 15.29
CA ALA A 248 0.40 14.39 14.81
C ALA A 248 -0.50 13.84 13.69
N PRO A 249 -1.74 14.34 13.53
CA PRO A 249 -2.58 14.01 12.39
C PRO A 249 -1.87 14.31 11.06
N ILE A 250 -2.21 13.58 9.98
CA ILE A 250 -1.64 13.82 8.63
C ILE A 250 -1.92 15.25 8.17
N MET A 251 -3.06 15.80 8.55
CA MET A 251 -3.47 17.18 8.26
C MET A 251 -2.68 18.25 9.05
N THR A 252 -1.64 17.86 9.78
CA THR A 252 -0.77 18.81 10.48
C THR A 252 0.23 19.44 9.51
N LYS A 253 0.39 20.76 9.60
CA LYS A 253 1.42 21.49 8.86
C LYS A 253 2.80 20.88 9.15
N GLY A 254 3.59 20.60 8.11
CA GLY A 254 4.85 19.86 8.23
C GLY A 254 5.84 20.39 9.29
N LEU A 255 5.96 21.72 9.43
CA LEU A 255 6.83 22.35 10.43
C LEU A 255 6.41 22.12 11.89
N ASN A 256 5.18 21.67 12.12
CA ASN A 256 4.63 21.40 13.45
C ASN A 256 4.58 19.88 13.75
N THR A 257 5.29 19.06 12.96
CA THR A 257 5.33 17.61 13.14
C THR A 257 6.59 17.18 13.91
N TYR A 258 6.49 16.13 14.72
CA TYR A 258 7.63 15.57 15.46
C TYR A 258 8.44 14.58 14.62
N GLN A 259 7.75 13.78 13.80
CA GLN A 259 8.32 12.76 12.94
C GLN A 259 7.91 12.99 11.48
N PHE A 260 8.44 14.06 10.90
CA PHE A 260 8.12 14.52 9.54
C PHE A 260 8.08 13.39 8.50
N GLY A 261 9.10 12.53 8.47
CA GLY A 261 9.18 11.42 7.52
C GLY A 261 8.04 10.40 7.63
N ASN A 262 7.48 10.19 8.83
CA ASN A 262 6.33 9.29 9.00
C ASN A 262 5.01 10.02 8.75
N ASN A 263 4.88 11.27 9.20
CA ASN A 263 3.66 12.03 9.04
C ASN A 263 3.41 12.48 7.59
N ALA A 264 4.43 13.00 6.90
CA ALA A 264 4.30 13.53 5.55
C ALA A 264 4.36 12.44 4.46
N TYR A 265 5.03 11.32 4.70
CA TYR A 265 5.25 10.27 3.69
C TYR A 265 4.64 8.93 4.10
N GLY A 266 5.06 8.39 5.25
CA GLY A 266 4.78 7.00 5.65
C GLY A 266 3.29 6.72 5.87
N LYS A 267 2.69 7.42 6.85
CA LYS A 267 1.27 7.26 7.22
C LYS A 267 0.32 7.55 6.06
N PRO A 268 0.44 8.65 5.29
CA PRO A 268 -0.45 8.89 4.14
C PRO A 268 -0.30 7.83 3.05
N ALA A 269 0.93 7.41 2.71
CA ALA A 269 1.12 6.36 1.71
C ALA A 269 0.53 5.02 2.16
N THR A 270 0.68 4.68 3.44
CA THR A 270 0.06 3.47 4.00
C THR A 270 -1.46 3.58 4.03
N ALA A 271 -2.03 4.74 4.40
CA ALA A 271 -3.46 4.94 4.37
C ALA A 271 -4.01 4.74 2.94
N LEU A 272 -3.41 5.38 1.94
CA LEU A 272 -3.84 5.22 0.54
C LEU A 272 -3.69 3.78 0.04
N ASN A 273 -2.64 3.08 0.46
CA ASN A 273 -2.45 1.68 0.11
C ASN A 273 -3.49 0.77 0.76
N ILE A 274 -3.82 0.96 2.04
CA ILE A 274 -4.91 0.24 2.73
C ILE A 274 -6.24 0.51 2.04
N LEU A 275 -6.49 1.77 1.69
CA LEU A 275 -7.71 2.17 1.00
C LEU A 275 -7.83 1.46 -0.37
N ARG A 276 -6.74 1.37 -1.12
CA ARG A 276 -6.66 0.68 -2.41
C ARG A 276 -6.81 -0.83 -2.30
N GLU A 277 -6.01 -1.48 -1.45
CA GLU A 277 -5.90 -2.94 -1.42
C GLU A 277 -7.01 -3.60 -0.61
N THR A 278 -7.44 -2.97 0.49
CA THR A 278 -8.27 -3.62 1.52
C THR A 278 -9.71 -3.08 1.56
N ILE A 279 -9.94 -1.82 1.20
CA ILE A 279 -11.25 -1.17 1.38
C ILE A 279 -12.02 -1.03 0.06
N MET A 280 -11.44 -0.36 -0.94
CA MET A 280 -12.10 -0.05 -2.21
C MET A 280 -11.83 -1.10 -3.30
N GLY A 281 -10.68 -1.76 -3.22
CA GLY A 281 -10.15 -2.56 -4.32
C GLY A 281 -9.46 -1.69 -5.39
N ARG A 282 -8.55 -2.32 -6.13
CA ARG A 282 -7.65 -1.63 -7.09
C ARG A 282 -8.40 -0.89 -8.19
N ASP A 283 -9.39 -1.51 -8.83
CA ASP A 283 -10.07 -0.93 -9.99
C ASP A 283 -10.78 0.37 -9.64
N LEU A 284 -11.52 0.38 -8.52
CA LEU A 284 -12.28 1.55 -8.09
C LEU A 284 -11.37 2.66 -7.55
N PHE A 285 -10.35 2.29 -6.77
CA PHE A 285 -9.36 3.24 -6.27
C PHE A 285 -8.57 3.87 -7.42
N ASP A 286 -8.01 3.07 -8.33
CA ASP A 286 -7.17 3.55 -9.43
C ASP A 286 -7.96 4.48 -10.36
N TYR A 287 -9.22 4.14 -10.65
CA TYR A 287 -10.12 5.02 -11.39
C TYR A 287 -10.31 6.37 -10.70
N SER A 288 -10.61 6.35 -9.40
CA SER A 288 -10.90 7.57 -8.62
C SER A 288 -9.66 8.45 -8.42
N PHE A 289 -8.51 7.82 -8.17
CA PHE A 289 -7.23 8.51 -8.04
C PHE A 289 -6.82 9.17 -9.37
N ARG A 290 -6.98 8.45 -10.48
CA ARG A 290 -6.76 8.99 -11.82
C ARG A 290 -7.67 10.18 -12.11
N GLU A 291 -8.96 10.07 -11.83
CA GLU A 291 -9.94 11.16 -11.99
C GLU A 291 -9.52 12.41 -11.20
N TYR A 292 -9.04 12.25 -9.95
CA TYR A 292 -8.45 13.36 -9.19
C TYR A 292 -7.28 14.01 -9.93
N THR A 293 -6.30 13.22 -10.36
CA THR A 293 -5.14 13.80 -11.04
C THR A 293 -5.48 14.47 -12.36
N GLU A 294 -6.44 13.94 -13.13
CA GLU A 294 -6.90 14.53 -14.40
C GLU A 294 -7.67 15.83 -14.16
N ARG A 295 -8.55 15.88 -13.15
CA ARG A 295 -9.29 17.10 -12.77
C ARG A 295 -8.35 18.24 -12.36
N TRP A 296 -7.25 17.91 -11.69
CA TRP A 296 -6.34 18.87 -11.04
C TRP A 296 -5.00 19.07 -11.75
N MET A 297 -4.82 18.46 -12.92
CA MET A 297 -3.65 18.69 -13.77
C MET A 297 -3.50 20.19 -14.10
N PHE A 298 -2.32 20.76 -13.81
CA PHE A 298 -1.98 22.19 -13.92
C PHE A 298 -2.85 23.15 -13.09
N LYS A 299 -3.41 22.67 -11.97
CA LYS A 299 -4.21 23.45 -11.01
C LYS A 299 -3.68 23.28 -9.58
N HIS A 300 -4.31 23.96 -8.62
CA HIS A 300 -3.91 23.96 -7.21
C HIS A 300 -4.99 23.36 -6.30
N PRO A 301 -5.02 22.02 -6.09
CA PRO A 301 -5.99 21.39 -5.22
C PRO A 301 -5.71 21.61 -3.73
N THR A 302 -6.77 21.59 -2.92
CA THR A 302 -6.68 21.42 -1.46
C THR A 302 -6.97 19.96 -1.05
N PRO A 303 -6.72 19.55 0.20
CA PRO A 303 -7.08 18.23 0.69
C PRO A 303 -8.54 17.84 0.43
N GLU A 304 -9.46 18.80 0.58
CA GLU A 304 -10.88 18.57 0.37
C GLU A 304 -11.21 18.26 -1.09
N ASP A 305 -10.44 18.78 -2.05
CA ASP A 305 -10.60 18.44 -3.46
C ASP A 305 -10.18 16.99 -3.76
N PHE A 306 -9.14 16.50 -3.07
CA PHE A 306 -8.75 15.10 -3.12
C PHE A 306 -9.84 14.21 -2.51
N PHE A 307 -10.24 14.47 -1.25
CA PHE A 307 -11.25 13.67 -0.55
C PHE A 307 -12.56 13.61 -1.32
N ARG A 308 -13.08 14.77 -1.75
CA ARG A 308 -14.33 14.82 -2.54
C ARG A 308 -14.23 14.10 -3.87
N THR A 309 -13.09 14.18 -4.57
CA THR A 309 -12.95 13.48 -5.85
C THR A 309 -12.90 11.97 -5.66
N MET A 310 -12.19 11.49 -4.62
CA MET A 310 -12.13 10.07 -4.31
C MET A 310 -13.52 9.49 -4.00
N GLU A 311 -14.38 10.23 -3.30
CA GLU A 311 -15.76 9.81 -3.00
C GLU A 311 -16.71 9.96 -4.20
N ASP A 312 -16.68 11.10 -4.89
CA ASP A 312 -17.53 11.39 -6.06
C ASP A 312 -17.30 10.38 -7.20
N ALA A 313 -16.03 10.09 -7.51
CA ALA A 313 -15.69 9.17 -8.59
C ALA A 313 -15.98 7.69 -8.23
N SER A 314 -15.89 7.34 -6.94
CA SER A 314 -16.09 5.95 -6.49
C SER A 314 -17.53 5.64 -6.08
N ALA A 315 -18.34 6.66 -5.76
CA ALA A 315 -19.60 6.54 -5.03
C ALA A 315 -19.48 5.77 -3.70
N PHE A 316 -18.27 5.76 -3.11
CA PHE A 316 -17.96 5.09 -1.85
C PHE A 316 -17.92 6.13 -0.73
N ASP A 317 -18.60 5.86 0.38
CA ASP A 317 -18.57 6.70 1.58
C ASP A 317 -17.26 6.46 2.36
N LEU A 318 -16.41 7.49 2.38
CA LEU A 318 -15.06 7.46 2.97
C LEU A 318 -14.90 8.44 4.13
N ASP A 319 -15.97 9.11 4.57
CA ASP A 319 -15.94 10.08 5.68
C ASP A 319 -15.29 9.49 6.94
N TRP A 320 -15.67 8.26 7.30
CA TRP A 320 -15.11 7.55 8.45
C TRP A 320 -13.61 7.28 8.28
N TYR A 321 -13.18 6.99 7.06
CA TYR A 321 -11.79 6.66 6.74
C TYR A 321 -10.92 7.91 6.77
N TRP A 322 -11.34 8.98 6.11
CA TRP A 322 -10.66 10.28 6.13
C TRP A 322 -10.55 10.81 7.55
N ARG A 323 -11.66 10.83 8.28
CA ARG A 323 -11.68 11.32 9.66
C ARG A 323 -10.67 10.56 10.53
N GLY A 324 -10.68 9.23 10.51
CA GLY A 324 -9.74 8.43 11.30
C GLY A 324 -8.29 8.64 10.85
N TRP A 325 -7.96 8.32 9.61
CA TRP A 325 -6.57 8.27 9.17
C TRP A 325 -5.91 9.65 9.06
N PHE A 326 -6.65 10.68 8.65
CA PHE A 326 -6.07 11.98 8.31
C PHE A 326 -6.20 13.02 9.41
N PHE A 327 -7.29 12.97 10.19
CA PHE A 327 -7.61 13.99 11.19
C PHE A 327 -7.35 13.58 12.64
N THR A 328 -7.03 12.30 12.92
CA THR A 328 -6.66 11.84 14.27
C THR A 328 -5.26 11.23 14.32
N THR A 329 -4.78 10.98 15.54
CA THR A 329 -3.56 10.21 15.81
C THR A 329 -3.87 8.75 16.12
N ASP A 330 -5.15 8.34 16.06
CA ASP A 330 -5.59 7.00 16.43
C ASP A 330 -4.83 5.91 15.66
N TYR A 331 -4.85 4.72 16.25
CA TYR A 331 -4.25 3.51 15.72
C TYR A 331 -5.29 2.39 15.53
N VAL A 332 -4.92 1.39 14.73
CA VAL A 332 -5.70 0.17 14.54
C VAL A 332 -5.27 -0.84 15.60
N ASP A 333 -6.25 -1.43 16.28
CA ASP A 333 -6.09 -2.59 17.17
C ASP A 333 -7.45 -3.30 17.17
N ILE A 334 -7.50 -4.52 16.63
CA ILE A 334 -8.70 -5.36 16.55
C ILE A 334 -8.37 -6.78 17.03
N GLY A 335 -9.04 -7.20 18.10
CA GLY A 335 -8.82 -8.49 18.73
C GLY A 335 -10.00 -9.45 18.63
N VAL A 336 -9.74 -10.74 18.90
CA VAL A 336 -10.78 -11.72 19.22
C VAL A 336 -10.99 -11.69 20.74
N LYS A 337 -12.10 -11.07 21.16
CA LYS A 337 -12.44 -10.96 22.58
C LYS A 337 -12.93 -12.28 23.16
N GLU A 338 -13.87 -12.92 22.46
CA GLU A 338 -14.56 -14.11 22.97
C GLU A 338 -15.04 -15.02 21.82
N VAL A 339 -15.00 -16.33 22.05
CA VAL A 339 -15.58 -17.33 21.16
C VAL A 339 -16.41 -18.28 22.00
N LYS A 340 -17.73 -18.23 21.82
CA LYS A 340 -18.68 -19.13 22.47
C LYS A 340 -19.16 -20.15 21.46
N LYS A 341 -19.17 -21.42 21.84
CA LYS A 341 -19.69 -22.51 21.02
C LYS A 341 -21.08 -22.88 21.52
N PHE A 342 -22.00 -23.13 20.59
CA PHE A 342 -23.39 -23.43 20.88
C PHE A 342 -23.83 -24.72 20.19
N TYR A 343 -24.81 -25.36 20.82
CA TYR A 343 -25.50 -26.54 20.32
C TYR A 343 -26.99 -26.26 20.26
N ALA A 344 -27.63 -26.67 19.16
CA ALA A 344 -29.06 -26.60 19.03
C ALA A 344 -29.73 -27.68 19.90
N THR A 345 -30.87 -27.36 20.48
CA THR A 345 -31.71 -28.28 21.26
C THR A 345 -33.19 -27.93 21.10
N SER A 346 -34.08 -28.90 21.28
CA SER A 346 -35.52 -28.67 21.47
C SER A 346 -35.89 -28.31 22.91
N GLU A 347 -34.97 -28.48 23.86
CA GLU A 347 -35.22 -28.20 25.27
C GLU A 347 -35.14 -26.69 25.58
N PRO A 348 -36.17 -26.10 26.19
CA PRO A 348 -36.16 -24.68 26.55
C PRO A 348 -35.00 -24.31 27.48
N ASN A 349 -34.21 -23.32 27.08
CA ASN A 349 -33.17 -22.73 27.92
C ASN A 349 -33.73 -21.71 28.94
N GLN A 350 -32.91 -21.28 29.90
CA GLN A 350 -33.37 -20.40 30.98
C GLN A 350 -33.89 -19.06 30.45
N TRP A 351 -33.28 -18.53 29.39
CA TRP A 351 -33.69 -17.27 28.78
C TRP A 351 -35.14 -17.31 28.30
N ILE A 352 -35.58 -18.37 27.61
CA ILE A 352 -36.97 -18.44 27.14
C ILE A 352 -37.95 -18.67 28.30
N LYS A 353 -37.55 -19.44 29.33
CA LYS A 353 -38.36 -19.64 30.54
C LYS A 353 -38.62 -18.30 31.23
N ASP A 354 -37.59 -17.48 31.37
CA ASP A 354 -37.69 -16.15 31.96
C ASP A 354 -38.52 -15.21 31.09
N PHE A 355 -38.33 -15.24 29.76
CA PHE A 355 -39.11 -14.45 28.81
C PHE A 355 -40.61 -14.78 28.88
N ALA A 356 -40.96 -16.06 28.90
CA ALA A 356 -42.34 -16.53 29.00
C ALA A 356 -42.96 -16.08 30.33
N ALA A 357 -42.24 -16.29 31.45
CA ALA A 357 -42.68 -15.87 32.77
C ALA A 357 -42.91 -14.34 32.87
N GLN A 358 -41.98 -13.52 32.34
CA GLN A 358 -42.12 -12.06 32.33
C GLN A 358 -43.33 -11.58 31.53
N ARG A 359 -43.77 -12.35 30.53
CA ARG A 359 -44.93 -12.04 29.70
C ARG A 359 -46.22 -12.74 30.16
N GLY A 360 -46.18 -13.51 31.24
CA GLY A 360 -47.31 -14.30 31.71
C GLY A 360 -47.76 -15.37 30.71
N MET A 361 -46.83 -15.88 29.90
CA MET A 361 -47.04 -16.97 28.96
C MET A 361 -46.59 -18.28 29.56
N GLU A 362 -47.31 -19.36 29.27
CA GLU A 362 -46.82 -20.72 29.51
C GLU A 362 -45.94 -21.18 28.35
N MET A 363 -44.99 -22.09 28.61
CA MET A 363 -44.13 -22.62 27.53
C MET A 363 -44.93 -23.30 26.40
N SER A 364 -46.10 -23.84 26.72
CA SER A 364 -47.04 -24.42 25.75
C SER A 364 -47.74 -23.40 24.84
N ASP A 365 -47.69 -22.11 25.19
CA ASP A 365 -48.23 -21.03 24.35
C ASP A 365 -47.27 -20.65 23.21
N LEU A 366 -46.01 -21.09 23.31
CA LEU A 366 -45.00 -20.83 22.30
C LEU A 366 -45.08 -21.90 21.18
N PRO A 367 -44.87 -21.50 19.92
CA PRO A 367 -44.75 -22.47 18.84
C PRO A 367 -43.54 -23.40 19.07
N PRO A 368 -43.40 -24.51 18.34
CA PRO A 368 -42.18 -25.30 18.35
C PRO A 368 -40.97 -24.42 17.98
N LEU A 369 -40.07 -24.23 18.94
CA LEU A 369 -38.85 -23.41 18.79
C LEU A 369 -37.60 -24.30 18.85
N VAL A 370 -36.50 -23.73 18.39
CA VAL A 370 -35.15 -24.28 18.54
C VAL A 370 -34.38 -23.34 19.45
N TYR A 371 -33.68 -23.91 20.41
CA TYR A 371 -32.88 -23.17 21.36
C TYR A 371 -31.40 -23.44 21.13
N MET A 372 -30.57 -22.49 21.53
CA MET A 372 -29.12 -22.62 21.50
C MET A 372 -28.61 -22.67 22.93
N VAL A 373 -27.77 -23.66 23.24
CA VAL A 373 -27.15 -23.85 24.55
C VAL A 373 -25.64 -23.71 24.40
N GLU A 374 -25.04 -22.89 25.26
CA GLU A 374 -23.60 -22.65 25.29
C GLU A 374 -22.85 -23.88 25.83
N GLU A 375 -21.78 -24.30 25.15
CA GLU A 375 -20.91 -25.39 25.58
C GLU A 375 -20.35 -25.11 26.97
N GLY A 376 -20.53 -26.03 27.91
CA GLY A 376 -20.06 -25.91 29.30
C GLY A 376 -20.97 -25.08 30.23
N SER A 377 -22.12 -24.59 29.76
CA SER A 377 -23.16 -24.03 30.64
C SER A 377 -23.85 -25.11 31.47
N GLU A 378 -24.60 -24.73 32.52
CA GLU A 378 -25.35 -25.67 33.36
C GLU A 378 -26.41 -26.47 32.58
N GLU A 379 -26.90 -25.90 31.46
CA GLU A 379 -27.91 -26.50 30.60
C GLU A 379 -27.30 -27.39 29.50
N PHE A 380 -25.96 -27.47 29.43
CA PHE A 380 -25.26 -28.25 28.41
C PHE A 380 -25.17 -29.73 28.80
N GLU A 381 -25.76 -30.59 27.97
CA GLU A 381 -25.59 -32.03 28.06
C GLU A 381 -24.55 -32.54 27.04
N GLU A 382 -23.67 -33.45 27.46
CA GLU A 382 -22.63 -34.03 26.59
C GLU A 382 -23.20 -34.79 25.38
N SER A 383 -24.46 -35.25 25.48
CA SER A 383 -25.23 -35.85 24.37
C SER A 383 -25.34 -34.90 23.16
N LEU A 384 -25.49 -33.59 23.41
CA LEU A 384 -25.63 -32.56 22.38
C LEU A 384 -24.36 -32.45 21.51
N ARG A 385 -23.18 -32.72 22.08
CA ARG A 385 -21.90 -32.71 21.34
C ARG A 385 -21.87 -33.77 20.23
N ASN A 386 -22.48 -34.92 20.50
CA ASN A 386 -22.39 -36.11 19.66
C ASN A 386 -23.50 -36.16 18.58
N GLY A 387 -24.64 -35.51 18.81
CA GLY A 387 -25.74 -35.42 17.86
C GLY A 387 -25.51 -34.43 16.72
N THR A 388 -26.31 -34.56 15.66
CA THR A 388 -26.45 -33.52 14.62
C THR A 388 -27.53 -32.50 15.00
N LEU A 389 -27.63 -31.40 14.25
CA LEU A 389 -28.73 -30.43 14.40
C LEU A 389 -30.11 -31.13 14.37
N LEU A 390 -30.30 -32.07 13.44
CA LEU A 390 -31.57 -32.77 13.26
C LEU A 390 -31.82 -33.84 14.32
N ASP A 391 -30.77 -34.36 14.95
CA ASP A 391 -30.91 -35.28 16.08
C ASP A 391 -31.29 -34.53 17.36
N ASN A 392 -30.67 -33.36 17.57
CA ASN A 392 -30.86 -32.56 18.78
C ASN A 392 -32.10 -31.65 18.71
N ALA A 393 -32.65 -31.39 17.53
CA ALA A 393 -33.86 -30.59 17.34
C ALA A 393 -34.88 -31.35 16.45
N PRO A 394 -35.64 -32.32 17.01
CA PRO A 394 -36.60 -33.13 16.27
C PRO A 394 -37.67 -32.30 15.55
N THR A 395 -38.07 -31.17 16.13
CA THR A 395 -39.03 -30.22 15.54
C THR A 395 -38.55 -29.65 14.21
N VAL A 396 -37.25 -29.38 14.07
CA VAL A 396 -36.64 -28.94 12.81
C VAL A 396 -36.64 -30.07 11.80
N LYS A 397 -36.34 -31.29 12.25
CA LYS A 397 -36.34 -32.47 11.40
C LYS A 397 -37.74 -32.72 10.83
N GLU A 398 -38.78 -32.70 11.66
CA GLU A 398 -40.18 -32.83 11.23
C GLU A 398 -40.55 -31.74 10.23
N TYR A 399 -40.26 -30.48 10.55
CA TYR A 399 -40.52 -29.36 9.64
C TYR A 399 -39.85 -29.54 8.27
N ILE A 400 -38.57 -29.95 8.25
CA ILE A 400 -37.84 -30.20 7.01
C ILE A 400 -38.46 -31.37 6.23
N MET A 401 -38.85 -32.44 6.90
CA MET A 401 -39.47 -33.61 6.28
C MET A 401 -40.84 -33.31 5.66
N ASP A 402 -41.63 -32.44 6.30
CA ASP A 402 -42.99 -32.11 5.88
C ASP A 402 -43.03 -31.04 4.77
N ASN A 403 -42.02 -30.16 4.71
CA ASN A 403 -42.05 -28.98 3.83
C ASN A 403 -41.08 -29.04 2.64
N PHE A 404 -40.13 -29.99 2.59
CA PHE A 404 -39.13 -30.06 1.53
C PHE A 404 -39.07 -31.44 0.86
N SER A 405 -38.94 -31.43 -0.47
CA SER A 405 -38.74 -32.65 -1.27
C SER A 405 -37.40 -33.34 -0.96
N GLU A 406 -37.22 -34.59 -1.37
CA GLU A 406 -35.91 -35.28 -1.23
C GLU A 406 -34.77 -34.51 -1.90
N LYS A 407 -35.03 -33.94 -3.08
CA LYS A 407 -34.02 -33.18 -3.81
C LYS A 407 -33.62 -31.93 -3.03
N GLU A 408 -34.58 -31.15 -2.56
CA GLU A 408 -34.30 -29.93 -1.78
C GLU A 408 -33.56 -30.25 -0.49
N ARG A 409 -33.94 -31.33 0.21
CA ARG A 409 -33.26 -31.78 1.43
C ARG A 409 -31.80 -32.17 1.18
N SER A 410 -31.48 -32.74 0.02
CA SER A 410 -30.10 -33.08 -0.34
C SER A 410 -29.20 -31.85 -0.58
N GLU A 411 -29.81 -30.71 -0.88
CA GLU A 411 -29.12 -29.43 -1.13
C GLU A 411 -29.04 -28.55 0.14
N LEU A 412 -29.78 -28.89 1.21
CA LEU A 412 -29.76 -28.16 2.48
C LEU A 412 -28.42 -28.36 3.22
N LYS A 413 -27.80 -27.24 3.58
CA LYS A 413 -26.65 -27.25 4.49
C LYS A 413 -27.10 -27.59 5.90
N GLN A 414 -26.43 -28.55 6.53
CA GLN A 414 -26.68 -28.98 7.90
C GLN A 414 -25.48 -28.63 8.79
N PRO A 415 -25.37 -27.37 9.25
CA PRO A 415 -24.28 -26.98 10.14
C PRO A 415 -24.36 -27.79 11.44
N LYS A 416 -23.19 -28.27 11.88
CA LYS A 416 -23.04 -29.05 13.12
C LYS A 416 -22.56 -28.18 14.28
N TYR A 417 -21.84 -27.11 13.97
CA TYR A 417 -21.19 -26.26 14.95
C TYR A 417 -21.69 -24.84 14.81
N PHE A 418 -22.14 -24.26 15.92
CA PHE A 418 -22.57 -22.87 15.97
C PHE A 418 -21.65 -22.11 16.91
N TYR A 419 -21.22 -20.93 16.50
CA TYR A 419 -20.35 -20.08 17.29
C TYR A 419 -20.92 -18.67 17.37
N ASN A 420 -20.70 -18.00 18.49
CA ASN A 420 -20.75 -16.55 18.55
C ASN A 420 -19.33 -16.05 18.79
N VAL A 421 -18.79 -15.32 17.83
CA VAL A 421 -17.44 -14.73 17.90
C VAL A 421 -17.61 -13.24 18.16
N THR A 422 -17.08 -12.76 19.27
CA THR A 422 -17.05 -11.34 19.63
C THR A 422 -15.66 -10.80 19.33
N PHE A 423 -15.62 -9.77 18.48
CA PHE A 423 -14.44 -8.99 18.19
C PHE A 423 -14.48 -7.71 19.03
N GLU A 424 -13.31 -7.24 19.45
CA GLU A 424 -13.12 -5.96 20.13
C GLU A 424 -12.22 -5.05 19.30
N LYS A 425 -12.43 -3.73 19.41
CA LYS A 425 -11.61 -2.70 18.76
C LYS A 425 -11.06 -1.74 19.81
N PRO A 426 -10.00 -2.11 20.55
CA PRO A 426 -9.37 -1.21 21.51
C PRO A 426 -8.76 0.03 20.84
N GLY A 427 -8.43 -0.06 19.55
CA GLY A 427 -7.95 1.06 18.74
C GLY A 427 -9.04 2.05 18.35
N GLY A 428 -8.66 3.31 18.12
CA GLY A 428 -9.58 4.35 17.68
C GLY A 428 -9.94 4.27 16.18
N LEU A 429 -9.06 3.68 15.36
CA LEU A 429 -9.30 3.59 13.91
C LEU A 429 -10.27 2.47 13.56
N VAL A 430 -11.39 2.87 12.96
CA VAL A 430 -12.34 1.95 12.33
C VAL A 430 -11.67 1.29 11.13
N MET A 431 -11.79 -0.04 11.04
CA MET A 431 -11.31 -0.86 9.93
C MET A 431 -12.24 -2.06 9.70
N PRO A 432 -12.29 -2.64 8.48
CA PRO A 432 -12.93 -3.94 8.28
C PRO A 432 -12.24 -5.02 9.12
N ILE A 433 -13.00 -6.05 9.52
CA ILE A 433 -12.46 -7.22 10.22
C ILE A 433 -12.12 -8.27 9.17
N ILE A 434 -10.84 -8.47 8.90
CA ILE A 434 -10.34 -9.57 8.07
C ILE A 434 -10.03 -10.72 9.01
N VAL A 435 -10.64 -11.89 8.79
CA VAL A 435 -10.49 -13.03 9.69
C VAL A 435 -10.25 -14.32 8.91
N GLU A 436 -9.34 -15.14 9.41
CA GLU A 436 -9.15 -16.52 8.95
C GLU A 436 -9.66 -17.50 10.00
N TYR A 437 -10.60 -18.36 9.58
CA TYR A 437 -11.08 -19.50 10.34
C TYR A 437 -10.31 -20.74 9.90
N THR A 438 -9.63 -21.41 10.83
CA THR A 438 -8.99 -22.71 10.59
C THR A 438 -9.83 -23.82 11.21
N TYR A 439 -10.10 -24.85 10.42
CA TYR A 439 -10.92 -25.99 10.81
C TYR A 439 -10.07 -27.19 11.22
N LYS A 440 -10.67 -28.07 12.01
CA LYS A 440 -10.01 -29.29 12.53
C LYS A 440 -9.48 -30.23 11.47
N ASP A 441 -10.06 -30.22 10.26
CA ASP A 441 -9.61 -31.02 9.12
C ASP A 441 -8.39 -30.43 8.39
N GLY A 442 -7.87 -29.29 8.85
CA GLY A 442 -6.73 -28.58 8.28
C GLY A 442 -7.10 -27.58 7.17
N THR A 443 -8.37 -27.47 6.78
CA THR A 443 -8.82 -26.44 5.83
C THR A 443 -8.97 -25.08 6.51
N SER A 444 -8.90 -23.99 5.75
CA SER A 444 -9.15 -22.63 6.24
C SER A 444 -10.11 -21.84 5.34
N LYS A 445 -10.74 -20.82 5.91
CA LYS A 445 -11.60 -19.86 5.21
C LYS A 445 -11.26 -18.45 5.67
N LYS A 446 -10.91 -17.57 4.72
CA LYS A 446 -10.83 -16.13 4.96
C LYS A 446 -12.18 -15.48 4.73
N GLU A 447 -12.55 -14.55 5.60
CA GLU A 447 -13.78 -13.78 5.53
C GLU A 447 -13.50 -12.34 5.95
N THR A 448 -14.12 -11.39 5.25
CA THR A 448 -13.97 -9.96 5.54
C THR A 448 -15.33 -9.39 5.92
N TYR A 449 -15.44 -8.86 7.13
CA TYR A 449 -16.59 -8.08 7.55
C TYR A 449 -16.31 -6.60 7.32
N PRO A 450 -17.23 -5.87 6.66
CA PRO A 450 -16.97 -4.49 6.29
C PRO A 450 -17.02 -3.57 7.52
N ALA A 451 -16.41 -2.39 7.42
CA ALA A 451 -16.25 -1.44 8.53
C ALA A 451 -17.58 -1.04 9.21
N GLN A 452 -18.71 -1.14 8.51
CA GLN A 452 -20.05 -0.87 9.03
C GLN A 452 -20.46 -1.84 10.16
N ILE A 453 -19.71 -2.93 10.37
CA ILE A 453 -19.92 -3.83 11.51
C ILE A 453 -19.88 -3.08 12.86
N TRP A 454 -19.10 -2.00 12.95
CA TRP A 454 -18.93 -1.18 14.15
C TRP A 454 -20.05 -0.14 14.36
N ARG A 455 -21.02 -0.02 13.43
CA ARG A 455 -21.99 1.09 13.43
C ARG A 455 -22.88 1.15 14.67
N LEU A 456 -23.28 0.01 15.22
CA LEU A 456 -24.18 -0.05 16.38
C LEU A 456 -23.41 -0.04 17.71
N ASN A 457 -22.14 -0.45 17.68
CA ASN A 457 -21.24 -0.45 18.82
C ASN A 457 -19.80 -0.36 18.29
N ASP A 458 -19.14 0.76 18.57
CA ASP A 458 -17.79 1.03 18.09
C ASP A 458 -16.71 0.25 18.86
N SER A 459 -17.01 -0.28 20.05
CA SER A 459 -16.03 -1.03 20.85
C SER A 459 -16.04 -2.52 20.54
N GLU A 460 -17.21 -3.09 20.25
CA GLU A 460 -17.37 -4.55 20.11
C GLU A 460 -18.42 -4.93 19.07
N ALA A 461 -18.15 -6.00 18.33
CA ALA A 461 -19.08 -6.58 17.38
C ALA A 461 -19.08 -8.11 17.47
N SER A 462 -20.27 -8.70 17.51
CA SER A 462 -20.43 -10.16 17.53
C SER A 462 -20.97 -10.69 16.20
N LYS A 463 -20.47 -11.87 15.79
CA LYS A 463 -20.93 -12.60 14.61
C LYS A 463 -21.30 -14.03 14.99
N ALA A 464 -22.56 -14.39 14.69
CA ALA A 464 -23.00 -15.77 14.70
C ALA A 464 -22.47 -16.50 13.46
N ILE A 465 -21.82 -17.64 13.67
CA ILE A 465 -21.20 -18.47 12.63
C ILE A 465 -21.77 -19.88 12.73
N ALA A 466 -22.35 -20.36 11.63
CA ALA A 466 -22.79 -21.74 11.50
C ALA A 466 -21.85 -22.48 10.54
N SER A 467 -21.31 -23.61 10.98
CA SER A 467 -20.29 -24.38 10.26
C SER A 467 -20.59 -25.87 10.32
N ASP A 468 -20.34 -26.58 9.22
CA ASP A 468 -20.30 -28.04 9.16
C ASP A 468 -19.02 -28.62 9.77
N LYS A 469 -17.96 -27.79 9.85
CA LYS A 469 -16.64 -28.13 10.39
C LYS A 469 -16.37 -27.43 11.72
N GLU A 470 -15.66 -28.13 12.61
CA GLU A 470 -15.22 -27.56 13.88
C GLU A 470 -14.11 -26.53 13.65
N ILE A 471 -14.34 -25.29 14.08
CA ILE A 471 -13.34 -24.22 14.11
C ILE A 471 -12.40 -24.49 15.29
N VAL A 472 -11.11 -24.53 15.02
CA VAL A 472 -10.05 -24.76 16.02
C VAL A 472 -9.13 -23.55 16.20
N SER A 473 -9.13 -22.62 15.24
CA SER A 473 -8.41 -21.36 15.37
C SER A 473 -9.11 -20.25 14.59
N ILE A 474 -9.04 -19.04 15.15
CA ILE A 474 -9.49 -17.79 14.53
C ILE A 474 -8.32 -16.81 14.60
N LYS A 475 -7.98 -16.20 13.46
CA LYS A 475 -6.93 -15.19 13.37
C LYS A 475 -7.43 -13.93 12.67
N VAL A 476 -7.38 -12.80 13.36
CA VAL A 476 -7.65 -11.46 12.81
C VAL A 476 -6.41 -10.95 12.08
N ASP A 477 -6.64 -10.33 10.93
CA ASP A 477 -5.64 -9.73 10.04
C ASP A 477 -4.44 -10.67 9.77
N PRO A 478 -4.68 -11.86 9.20
CA PRO A 478 -3.65 -12.90 9.04
C PRO A 478 -2.46 -12.45 8.18
N ASP A 479 -2.70 -11.51 7.26
CA ASP A 479 -1.73 -11.02 6.27
C ASP A 479 -1.17 -9.62 6.62
N LEU A 480 -1.57 -9.03 7.76
CA LEU A 480 -1.13 -7.72 8.26
C LEU A 480 -1.47 -6.55 7.33
N GLU A 481 -2.70 -6.54 6.82
CA GLU A 481 -3.25 -5.56 5.88
C GLU A 481 -3.79 -4.30 6.55
N THR A 482 -4.08 -4.33 7.86
CA THR A 482 -4.81 -3.22 8.52
C THR A 482 -3.92 -2.26 9.32
N ALA A 483 -2.63 -2.58 9.47
CA ALA A 483 -1.68 -1.88 10.35
C ALA A 483 -2.05 -1.96 11.85
N ASP A 484 -2.57 -3.11 12.27
CA ASP A 484 -2.82 -3.44 13.67
C ASP A 484 -1.52 -3.32 14.51
N ILE A 485 -1.57 -2.50 15.56
CA ILE A 485 -0.41 -2.25 16.42
C ILE A 485 -0.20 -3.32 17.49
N ASP A 486 -1.23 -4.10 17.83
CA ASP A 486 -1.17 -5.15 18.86
C ASP A 486 -1.70 -6.50 18.35
N THR A 487 -0.83 -7.21 17.63
CA THR A 487 -1.15 -8.57 17.17
C THR A 487 -1.25 -9.64 18.28
N SER A 488 -1.18 -9.30 19.56
CA SER A 488 -1.26 -10.28 20.67
C SER A 488 -2.68 -10.73 20.98
N ASN A 489 -3.69 -9.92 20.65
CA ASN A 489 -5.11 -10.22 20.84
C ASN A 489 -5.80 -10.76 19.57
N ASN A 490 -5.09 -10.85 18.43
CA ASN A 490 -5.66 -11.26 17.13
C ASN A 490 -6.00 -12.76 17.04
N SER A 491 -5.71 -13.57 18.05
CA SER A 491 -5.82 -15.04 17.95
C SER A 491 -6.75 -15.64 18.99
N TRP A 492 -7.55 -16.61 18.55
CA TRP A 492 -8.22 -17.58 19.41
C TRP A 492 -7.85 -19.01 19.00
N PRO A 493 -7.50 -19.90 19.94
CA PRO A 493 -7.13 -19.58 21.33
C PRO A 493 -5.97 -18.59 21.39
N LYS A 494 -5.89 -17.78 22.45
CA LYS A 494 -4.82 -16.78 22.59
C LYS A 494 -3.45 -17.44 22.48
N GLU A 495 -2.65 -17.02 21.52
CA GLU A 495 -1.28 -17.47 21.39
C GLU A 495 -0.44 -16.98 22.58
N ILE A 496 0.13 -17.91 23.34
CA ILE A 496 1.11 -17.57 24.39
C ILE A 496 2.43 -17.23 23.69
N LYS A 497 2.63 -15.97 23.32
CA LYS A 497 3.92 -15.47 22.83
C LYS A 497 4.93 -15.51 23.99
N GLN A 498 5.84 -16.48 23.99
CA GLN A 498 6.96 -16.51 24.94
C GLN A 498 7.79 -15.22 24.81
N SER A 499 7.97 -14.50 25.92
CA SER A 499 8.75 -13.25 25.91
C SER A 499 10.22 -13.52 25.54
N GLN A 500 10.94 -12.49 25.11
CA GLN A 500 12.40 -12.63 24.90
C GLN A 500 13.13 -13.05 26.18
N PHE A 501 12.61 -12.64 27.34
CA PHE A 501 13.09 -13.08 28.63
C PHE A 501 12.83 -14.57 28.91
N ASP A 502 11.65 -15.08 28.53
CA ASP A 502 11.33 -16.51 28.64
C ASP A 502 12.18 -17.35 27.69
N LYS A 503 12.41 -16.87 26.47
CA LYS A 503 13.34 -17.50 25.50
C LYS A 503 14.76 -17.54 26.05
N PHE A 504 15.25 -16.45 26.62
CA PHE A 504 16.56 -16.38 27.28
C PHE A 504 16.63 -17.33 28.48
N LYS A 505 15.62 -17.35 29.36
CA LYS A 505 15.57 -18.22 30.54
C LYS A 505 15.55 -19.71 30.15
N ASN A 506 14.88 -20.06 29.05
CA ASN A 506 14.85 -21.42 28.52
C ASN A 506 16.17 -21.82 27.85
N GLN A 507 16.90 -20.86 27.26
CA GLN A 507 18.26 -21.10 26.74
C GLN A 507 19.32 -21.29 27.83
N VAL A 508 19.13 -20.69 29.01
CA VAL A 508 20.06 -20.83 30.16
C VAL A 508 19.78 -22.09 31.00
N LYS A 509 18.60 -22.71 30.82
CA LYS A 509 18.20 -23.95 31.51
C LYS A 509 18.53 -25.24 30.74
N ASN A 510 18.93 -25.12 29.47
CA ASN A 510 19.53 -26.18 28.67
C ASN A 510 21.03 -25.93 28.56
#